data_AF-A0A953B612-F1
#
_entry.id   AF-A0A953B612-F1
#
_cell.length_a   1.000
_cell.length_b   1.000
_cell.length_c   1.000
_cell.angle_alpha   90.00
_cell.angle_beta   90.00
_cell.angle_gamma   90.00
#
_symmetry.space_group_name_H-M   'P 1'
#
loop_
_entity.id
_entity.type
_entity.pdbx_description
1 polymer ?
#
loop_
_entity_poly.entity_id
_entity_poly.type
_entity_poly.pdbx_seq_one_letter_code
_entity_poly.pdbx_strand_id
1 'polypeptide(L)'
;TYRLTEHHTAGGMSRFLPHLAELQPAMFAEISPELARQLHVNNGDYICIVNLRGAIEARALVSRRMRPLHLNGKEIHQVALPFHFGTAGAVRGDAANDLLPISGEPNVTIMEAKAACCNIVPGRLPRGAAFDEWIRKYLPVGGPANLHPEQPSAGAPPAAGVTTGLARQGKT
;
A
#
# COMPACT_ATOMS: atom_id res chain seq x y z
N THR A 1 -3.66 3.05 4.61
CA THR A 1 -3.36 2.61 5.99
C THR A 1 -4.51 2.94 6.94
N TYR A 2 -4.59 2.30 8.11
CA TYR A 2 -5.69 2.46 9.08
C TYR A 2 -5.23 2.28 10.54
N ARG A 3 -6.17 2.38 11.49
CA ARG A 3 -5.90 2.34 12.93
C ARG A 3 -6.36 1.04 13.59
N LEU A 4 -5.74 0.71 14.70
CA LEU A 4 -6.14 -0.36 15.61
C LEU A 4 -6.61 0.25 16.93
N THR A 5 -7.48 -0.47 17.65
CA THR A 5 -8.00 -0.03 18.95
C THR A 5 -6.87 0.07 19.98
N GLU A 6 -5.92 -0.86 19.93
CA GLU A 6 -4.87 -1.06 20.92
C GLU A 6 -3.67 -0.12 20.73
N HIS A 7 -3.58 0.55 19.58
CA HIS A 7 -2.43 1.38 19.24
C HIS A 7 -2.79 2.84 18.98
N HIS A 8 -1.94 3.73 19.48
CA HIS A 8 -2.13 5.17 19.35
C HIS A 8 -1.08 5.79 18.42
N THR A 9 -1.56 6.61 17.47
CA THR A 9 -0.75 7.35 16.47
C THR A 9 0.33 6.50 15.81
N ALA A 10 1.60 6.91 15.83
CA ALA A 10 2.70 6.14 15.25
C ALA A 10 3.17 5.01 16.17
N GLY A 11 2.43 4.66 17.23
CA GLY A 11 2.72 3.60 18.18
C GLY A 11 3.72 3.96 19.28
N GLY A 12 4.27 5.18 19.29
CA GLY A 12 5.35 5.61 20.19
C GLY A 12 5.04 5.49 21.69
N MET A 13 3.77 5.55 22.08
CA MET A 13 3.35 5.26 23.46
C MET A 13 2.96 3.78 23.61
N SER A 14 2.00 3.33 22.80
CA SER A 14 1.35 2.02 22.95
C SER A 14 2.27 0.81 22.74
N ARG A 15 3.29 0.88 21.86
CA ARG A 15 4.19 -0.28 21.59
C ARG A 15 5.11 -0.62 22.77
N PHE A 16 5.24 0.27 23.74
CA PHE A 16 6.05 0.07 24.94
C PHE A 16 5.22 -0.51 26.10
N LEU A 17 3.89 -0.56 25.97
CA LEU A 17 3.01 -1.09 26.99
C LEU A 17 2.81 -2.60 26.78
N PRO A 18 3.28 -3.48 27.69
CA PRO A 18 3.27 -4.93 27.48
C PRO A 18 1.88 -5.51 27.19
N HIS A 19 0.84 -5.02 27.89
CA HIS A 19 -0.53 -5.51 27.69
C HIS A 19 -1.09 -5.19 26.31
N LEU A 20 -0.73 -4.03 25.72
CA LEU A 20 -1.16 -3.68 24.36
C LEU A 20 -0.32 -4.40 23.31
N ALA A 21 0.97 -4.55 23.60
CA ALA A 21 1.91 -5.34 22.81
C ALA A 21 1.48 -6.81 22.68
N GLU A 22 0.93 -7.41 23.73
CA GLU A 22 0.39 -8.77 23.71
C GLU A 22 -0.81 -8.90 22.76
N LEU A 23 -1.70 -7.90 22.74
CA LEU A 23 -2.89 -7.90 21.90
C LEU A 23 -2.59 -7.69 20.41
N GLN A 24 -1.58 -6.88 20.08
CA GLN A 24 -1.17 -6.59 18.69
C GLN A 24 0.35 -6.77 18.52
N PRO A 25 0.84 -8.02 18.42
CA PRO A 25 2.26 -8.33 18.62
C PRO A 25 3.16 -8.15 17.39
N ALA A 26 2.60 -7.86 16.21
CA ALA A 26 3.39 -7.77 14.98
C ALA A 26 2.73 -6.85 13.94
N MET A 27 3.57 -6.23 13.11
CA MET A 27 3.13 -5.61 11.87
C MET A 27 2.48 -6.66 10.97
N PHE A 28 1.29 -6.35 10.45
CA PHE A 28 0.56 -7.25 9.56
C PHE A 28 -0.06 -6.48 8.39
N ALA A 29 -0.38 -7.19 7.32
CA ALA A 29 -1.16 -6.67 6.21
C ALA A 29 -2.42 -7.50 6.02
N GLU A 30 -3.57 -6.83 6.05
CA GLU A 30 -4.83 -7.49 5.80
C GLU A 30 -5.07 -7.63 4.30
N ILE A 31 -5.29 -8.86 3.85
CA ILE A 31 -5.49 -9.23 2.44
C ILE A 31 -6.72 -10.12 2.27
N SER A 32 -7.32 -10.08 1.08
CA SER A 32 -8.46 -10.92 0.74
C SER A 32 -8.05 -12.39 0.58
N PRO A 33 -8.94 -13.36 0.84
CA PRO A 33 -8.69 -14.78 0.55
C PRO A 33 -8.37 -15.05 -0.93
N GLU A 34 -8.89 -14.23 -1.85
CA GLU A 34 -8.63 -14.30 -3.28
C GLU A 34 -7.18 -13.93 -3.58
N LEU A 35 -6.69 -12.81 -3.07
CA LEU A 35 -5.28 -12.40 -3.24
C LEU A 35 -4.34 -13.42 -2.60
N ALA A 36 -4.66 -13.88 -1.39
CA ALA A 36 -3.87 -14.88 -0.68
C ALA A 36 -3.73 -16.18 -1.51
N ARG A 37 -4.82 -16.63 -2.16
CA ARG A 37 -4.81 -17.80 -3.04
C ARG A 37 -3.97 -17.57 -4.30
N GLN A 38 -4.06 -16.39 -4.91
CA GLN A 38 -3.26 -16.03 -6.08
C GLN A 38 -1.75 -15.99 -5.77
N LEU A 39 -1.38 -15.59 -4.54
CA LEU A 39 0.00 -15.51 -4.09
C LEU A 39 0.52 -16.77 -3.39
N HIS A 40 -0.33 -17.79 -3.19
CA HIS A 40 -0.03 -18.98 -2.39
C HIS A 40 0.45 -18.66 -0.96
N VAL A 41 -0.20 -17.71 -0.31
CA VAL A 41 0.11 -17.23 1.06
C VAL A 41 -0.97 -17.70 2.03
N ASN A 42 -0.57 -18.30 3.14
CA ASN A 42 -1.49 -18.66 4.24
C ASN A 42 -1.59 -17.53 5.26
N ASN A 43 -2.62 -17.61 6.11
CA ASN A 43 -2.76 -16.68 7.22
C ASN A 43 -1.57 -16.82 8.20
N GLY A 44 -0.93 -15.70 8.51
CA GLY A 44 0.23 -15.61 9.38
C GLY A 44 1.58 -15.75 8.66
N ASP A 45 1.61 -16.09 7.38
CA ASP A 45 2.87 -16.14 6.63
C ASP A 45 3.52 -14.77 6.51
N TYR A 46 4.84 -14.73 6.35
CA TYR A 46 5.55 -13.50 6.06
C TYR A 46 5.34 -13.10 4.60
N ILE A 47 5.10 -11.80 4.41
CA ILE A 47 5.00 -11.16 3.11
C ILE A 47 5.79 -9.85 3.11
N CYS A 48 6.30 -9.51 1.94
CA CYS A 48 6.93 -8.22 1.69
C CYS A 48 5.98 -7.36 0.86
N ILE A 49 5.81 -6.10 1.26
CA ILE A 49 5.10 -5.10 0.46
C ILE A 49 6.13 -4.13 -0.10
N VAL A 50 6.14 -3.93 -1.41
CA VAL A 50 7.11 -3.08 -2.10
C VAL A 50 6.43 -2.13 -3.08
N ASN A 51 6.93 -0.90 -3.15
CA ASN A 51 6.59 0.06 -4.18
C ASN A 51 7.80 0.96 -4.48
N LEU A 52 7.60 1.95 -5.36
CA LEU A 52 8.65 2.90 -5.76
C LEU A 52 9.32 3.65 -4.61
N ARG A 53 8.69 3.69 -3.43
CA ARG A 53 9.17 4.39 -2.25
C ARG A 53 10.06 3.52 -1.36
N GLY A 54 9.76 2.23 -1.28
CA GLY A 54 10.52 1.31 -0.44
C GLY A 54 9.85 -0.06 -0.34
N ALA A 55 10.35 -0.85 0.61
CA ALA A 55 9.82 -2.17 0.93
C ALA A 55 9.72 -2.35 2.44
N ILE A 56 8.70 -3.07 2.88
CA ILE A 56 8.48 -3.44 4.29
C ILE A 56 8.11 -4.92 4.41
N GLU A 57 8.37 -5.50 5.58
CA GLU A 57 7.94 -6.84 5.97
C GLU A 57 6.69 -6.78 6.87
N ALA A 58 5.75 -7.69 6.64
CA ALA A 58 4.55 -7.85 7.47
C ALA A 58 4.10 -9.31 7.52
N ARG A 59 3.28 -9.67 8.53
CA ARG A 59 2.53 -10.93 8.53
C ARG A 59 1.25 -10.80 7.72
N ALA A 60 0.88 -11.81 6.95
CA ALA A 60 -0.39 -11.82 6.24
C ALA A 60 -1.56 -12.07 7.21
N LEU A 61 -2.54 -11.18 7.24
CA LEU A 61 -3.85 -11.42 7.86
C LEU A 61 -4.87 -11.68 6.75
N VAL A 62 -5.15 -12.95 6.48
CA VAL A 62 -6.09 -13.35 5.42
C VAL A 62 -7.50 -13.28 5.98
N SER A 63 -8.31 -12.37 5.45
CA SER A 63 -9.58 -11.99 6.07
C SER A 63 -10.66 -11.72 5.02
N ARG A 64 -11.85 -12.30 5.23
CA ARG A 64 -13.05 -12.06 4.39
C ARG A 64 -13.61 -10.64 4.51
N ARG A 65 -13.08 -9.83 5.44
CA ARG A 65 -13.42 -8.39 5.56
C ARG A 65 -12.86 -7.59 4.39
N MET A 66 -11.75 -8.04 3.81
CA MET A 66 -11.20 -7.50 2.58
C MET A 66 -11.84 -8.19 1.38
N ARG A 67 -12.31 -7.41 0.41
CA ARG A 67 -12.91 -7.90 -0.83
C ARG A 67 -12.24 -7.25 -2.04
N PRO A 68 -11.96 -8.00 -3.12
CA PRO A 68 -11.50 -7.41 -4.36
C PRO A 68 -12.53 -6.43 -4.94
N LEU A 69 -12.04 -5.34 -5.53
CA LEU A 69 -12.85 -4.38 -6.25
C LEU A 69 -12.91 -4.77 -7.73
N HIS A 70 -14.06 -4.59 -8.37
CA HIS A 70 -14.23 -4.80 -9.80
C HIS A 70 -14.40 -3.45 -10.48
N LEU A 71 -13.35 -2.96 -11.14
CA LEU A 71 -13.33 -1.64 -11.80
C LEU A 71 -12.87 -1.81 -13.25
N ASN A 72 -13.67 -1.30 -14.20
CA ASN A 72 -13.36 -1.36 -15.64
C ASN A 72 -13.04 -2.77 -16.15
N GLY A 73 -13.80 -3.78 -15.68
CA GLY A 73 -13.57 -5.18 -16.04
C GLY A 73 -12.31 -5.80 -15.45
N LYS A 74 -11.59 -5.10 -14.56
CA LYS A 74 -10.41 -5.59 -13.85
C LYS A 74 -10.73 -5.85 -12.39
N GLU A 75 -10.24 -6.97 -11.88
CA GLU A 75 -10.20 -7.25 -10.45
C GLU A 75 -9.00 -6.52 -9.84
N ILE A 76 -9.24 -5.72 -8.81
CA ILE A 76 -8.23 -4.94 -8.09
C ILE A 76 -8.24 -5.36 -6.63
N HIS A 77 -7.11 -5.87 -6.16
CA HIS A 77 -6.95 -6.27 -4.77
C HIS A 77 -6.50 -5.10 -3.92
N GLN A 78 -7.06 -5.02 -2.71
CA GLN A 78 -6.67 -4.02 -1.71
C GLN A 78 -5.86 -4.69 -0.62
N VAL A 79 -4.82 -3.99 -0.16
CA VAL A 79 -3.99 -4.39 0.97
C VAL A 79 -4.11 -3.32 2.03
N ALA A 80 -4.51 -3.69 3.24
CA ALA A 80 -4.67 -2.75 4.33
C ALA A 80 -3.54 -2.91 5.36
N LEU A 81 -2.93 -1.78 5.75
CA LEU A 81 -1.82 -1.75 6.69
C LEU A 81 -2.13 -0.86 7.91
N PRO A 82 -1.95 -1.33 9.15
CA PRO A 82 -1.88 -0.46 10.32
C PRO A 82 -0.57 0.34 10.30
N PHE A 83 -0.59 1.64 10.67
CA PHE A 83 0.59 2.51 10.66
C PHE A 83 1.22 2.69 12.06
N HIS A 84 0.99 1.72 12.94
CA HIS A 84 1.33 1.79 14.36
C HIS A 84 2.68 1.16 14.71
N PHE A 85 3.46 0.71 13.73
CA PHE A 85 4.67 -0.08 13.92
C PHE A 85 5.94 0.72 13.60
N GLY A 86 7.05 0.28 14.17
CA GLY A 86 8.35 0.91 14.06
C GLY A 86 9.44 0.05 14.72
N THR A 87 10.69 0.47 14.57
CA THR A 87 11.88 -0.32 14.93
C THR A 87 12.11 -0.47 16.44
N ALA A 88 11.46 0.37 17.25
CA ALA A 88 11.58 0.39 18.71
C ALA A 88 10.24 0.15 19.42
N GLY A 89 10.32 -0.56 20.55
CA GLY A 89 9.18 -0.98 21.37
C GLY A 89 9.31 -2.42 21.85
N ALA A 90 8.38 -2.85 22.70
CA ALA A 90 8.18 -4.26 23.03
C ALA A 90 7.70 -5.04 21.81
N VAL A 91 6.89 -4.39 20.98
CA VAL A 91 6.55 -4.84 19.62
C VAL A 91 7.34 -4.03 18.61
N ARG A 92 7.93 -4.73 17.63
CA ARG A 92 8.70 -4.14 16.54
C ARG A 92 8.07 -4.52 15.19
N GLY A 93 8.34 -3.68 14.19
CA GLY A 93 7.94 -3.91 12.81
C GLY A 93 8.34 -2.72 11.95
N ASP A 94 8.20 -2.87 10.65
CA ASP A 94 8.49 -1.79 9.72
C ASP A 94 7.38 -0.73 9.74
N ALA A 95 7.70 0.50 9.35
CA ALA A 95 6.74 1.58 9.34
C ALA A 95 5.97 1.59 8.01
N ALA A 96 4.64 1.53 8.07
CA ALA A 96 3.81 1.61 6.86
C ALA A 96 4.05 2.90 6.04
N ASN A 97 4.52 3.97 6.69
CA ASN A 97 4.85 5.24 6.04
C ASN A 97 6.09 5.16 5.13
N ASP A 98 6.92 4.12 5.25
CA ASP A 98 8.05 3.90 4.34
C ASP A 98 7.55 3.67 2.90
N LEU A 99 6.33 3.14 2.76
CA LEU A 99 5.66 2.96 1.47
C LEU A 99 4.90 4.21 0.99
N LEU A 100 4.61 5.19 1.86
CA LEU A 100 3.72 6.29 1.47
C LEU A 100 4.48 7.36 0.65
N PRO A 101 3.91 7.84 -0.46
CA PRO A 101 4.52 8.90 -1.23
C PRO A 101 4.52 10.21 -0.45
N ILE A 102 5.64 10.91 -0.46
CA ILE A 102 5.71 12.29 0.03
C ILE A 102 5.29 13.19 -1.13
N SER A 103 3.99 13.48 -1.18
CA SER A 103 3.40 14.37 -2.18
C SER A 103 2.43 15.31 -1.49
N GLY A 104 2.54 16.62 -1.75
CA GLY A 104 1.55 17.59 -1.31
C GLY A 104 0.43 17.68 -2.34
N GLU A 105 -0.79 17.32 -1.95
CA GLU A 105 -1.96 17.60 -2.78
C GLU A 105 -2.07 19.13 -3.00
N PRO A 106 -2.32 19.64 -4.22
CA PRO A 106 -2.21 21.07 -4.54
C PRO A 106 -3.07 22.02 -3.72
N ASN A 107 -4.21 21.58 -3.19
CA ASN A 107 -5.13 22.44 -2.45
C ASN A 107 -4.78 22.54 -0.96
N VAL A 108 -4.42 21.42 -0.32
CA VAL A 108 -4.21 21.36 1.15
C VAL A 108 -2.81 20.96 1.59
N THR A 109 -1.93 20.56 0.66
CA THR A 109 -0.56 20.10 0.95
C THR A 109 -0.50 18.92 1.92
N ILE A 110 -1.54 18.08 1.95
CA ILE A 110 -1.61 16.86 2.77
C ILE A 110 -1.23 15.66 1.91
N MET A 111 -0.43 14.74 2.48
CA MET A 111 -0.01 13.51 1.82
C MET A 111 -1.11 12.46 1.76
N GLU A 112 -1.14 11.72 0.65
CA GLU A 112 -2.01 10.57 0.45
C GLU A 112 -1.53 9.38 1.32
N ALA A 113 -2.40 8.89 2.21
CA ALA A 113 -2.09 7.81 3.16
C ALA A 113 -3.09 6.64 3.10
N LYS A 114 -4.13 6.76 2.27
CA LYS A 114 -5.22 5.80 2.11
C LYS A 114 -5.07 4.94 0.87
N ALA A 115 -4.56 5.49 -0.22
CA ALA A 115 -4.40 4.76 -1.49
C ALA A 115 -3.00 4.92 -2.08
N ALA A 116 -2.30 3.80 -2.24
CA ALA A 116 -1.04 3.73 -2.98
C ALA A 116 -0.95 2.37 -3.69
N CYS A 117 -0.30 2.35 -4.84
CA CYS A 117 0.00 1.10 -5.54
C CYS A 117 1.19 0.40 -4.88
N CYS A 118 1.12 -0.93 -4.78
CA CYS A 118 2.20 -1.76 -4.27
C CYS A 118 2.14 -3.15 -4.91
N ASN A 119 3.25 -3.86 -4.82
CA ASN A 119 3.36 -5.28 -5.11
C ASN A 119 3.50 -6.06 -3.79
N ILE A 120 3.01 -7.30 -3.76
CA ILE A 120 3.15 -8.21 -2.63
C ILE A 120 3.98 -9.41 -3.06
N VAL A 121 5.01 -9.71 -2.29
CA VAL A 121 5.93 -10.82 -2.55
C VAL A 121 5.91 -11.76 -1.34
N PRO A 122 5.61 -13.06 -1.51
CA PRO A 122 5.66 -14.02 -0.42
C PRO A 122 7.07 -14.16 0.16
N GLY A 123 7.17 -14.31 1.48
CA GLY A 123 8.42 -14.54 2.19
C GLY A 123 8.91 -13.34 3.00
N ARG A 124 10.10 -13.51 3.57
CA ARG A 124 10.77 -12.53 4.43
C ARG A 124 11.57 -11.53 3.62
N LEU A 125 11.70 -10.30 4.13
CA LEU A 125 12.45 -9.26 3.47
C LEU A 125 13.96 -9.55 3.59
N PRO A 126 14.68 -9.72 2.47
CA PRO A 126 16.12 -9.96 2.53
C PRO A 126 16.87 -8.73 3.05
N ARG A 127 18.09 -8.95 3.55
CA ARG A 127 18.97 -7.92 4.11
C ARG A 127 20.33 -7.92 3.42
N GLY A 128 21.05 -6.81 3.48
CA GLY A 128 22.37 -6.67 2.86
C GLY A 128 22.31 -6.78 1.34
N ALA A 129 23.34 -7.34 0.72
CA ALA A 129 23.44 -7.43 -0.75
C ALA A 129 22.25 -8.16 -1.43
N ALA A 130 21.61 -9.11 -0.73
CA ALA A 130 20.43 -9.80 -1.24
C ALA A 130 19.20 -8.88 -1.40
N PHE A 131 19.15 -7.77 -0.63
CA PHE A 131 18.08 -6.78 -0.75
C PHE A 131 18.14 -6.04 -2.08
N ASP A 132 19.34 -5.70 -2.56
CA ASP A 132 19.51 -4.96 -3.81
C ASP A 132 19.04 -5.79 -5.02
N GLU A 133 19.39 -7.08 -5.05
CA GLU A 133 18.93 -8.00 -6.08
C GLU A 133 17.40 -8.17 -6.01
N TRP A 134 16.87 -8.33 -4.81
CA TRP A 134 15.44 -8.48 -4.58
C TRP A 134 14.65 -7.24 -5.02
N ILE A 135 15.10 -6.04 -4.67
CA ILE A 135 14.44 -4.79 -5.12
C ILE A 135 14.48 -4.70 -6.64
N ARG A 136 15.62 -4.97 -7.29
CA ARG A 136 15.69 -4.91 -8.76
C ARG A 136 14.71 -5.86 -9.45
N LYS A 137 14.42 -7.00 -8.81
CA LYS A 137 13.49 -8.00 -9.33
C LYS A 137 12.02 -7.63 -9.13
N TYR A 138 11.66 -7.06 -7.97
CA TYR A 138 10.26 -6.90 -7.56
C TYR A 138 9.76 -5.46 -7.54
N LEU A 139 10.65 -4.48 -7.64
CA LEU A 139 10.26 -3.08 -7.77
C LEU A 139 9.52 -2.89 -9.10
N PRO A 140 8.33 -2.27 -9.10
CA PRO A 140 7.64 -1.95 -10.34
C PRO A 140 8.53 -1.04 -11.19
N VAL A 141 8.71 -1.35 -12.47
CA VAL A 141 9.37 -0.43 -13.41
C VAL A 141 8.41 0.74 -13.60
N GLY A 142 8.80 1.93 -13.13
CA GLY A 142 8.03 3.15 -13.36
C GLY A 142 7.95 3.44 -14.86
N GLY A 143 6.75 3.77 -15.36
CA GLY A 143 6.62 4.42 -16.65
C GLY A 143 7.14 5.86 -16.62
N PRO A 144 7.37 6.50 -17.78
CA PRO A 144 7.67 7.93 -17.81
C PRO A 144 6.58 8.71 -17.06
N ALA A 145 6.98 9.74 -16.31
CA ALA A 145 6.02 10.59 -15.63
C ALA A 145 5.06 11.21 -16.66
N ASN A 146 3.74 11.12 -16.43
CA ASN A 146 2.78 11.90 -17.19
C ASN A 146 2.88 13.34 -16.71
N LEU A 147 3.56 14.17 -17.50
CA LEU A 147 3.81 15.57 -17.18
C LEU A 147 2.64 16.48 -17.58
N HIS A 148 1.71 15.98 -18.41
CA HIS A 148 0.59 16.74 -18.93
C HIS A 148 -0.76 16.17 -18.46
N PRO A 149 -1.71 16.99 -17.97
CA PRO A 149 -3.01 16.53 -17.46
C PRO A 149 -3.85 15.75 -18.48
N GLU A 150 -3.70 16.08 -19.76
CA GLU A 150 -4.42 15.42 -20.86
C GLU A 150 -3.65 14.24 -21.47
N GLN A 151 -2.41 13.99 -21.02
CA GLN A 151 -1.64 12.85 -21.52
C GLN A 151 -2.24 11.56 -20.95
N PRO A 152 -2.71 10.63 -21.80
CA PRO A 152 -3.21 9.36 -21.33
C PRO A 152 -2.08 8.60 -20.63
N SER A 153 -2.43 7.89 -19.57
CA SER A 153 -1.46 7.04 -18.89
C SER A 153 -0.91 5.97 -19.83
N ALA A 154 0.36 5.61 -19.65
CA ALA A 154 1.00 4.57 -20.45
C ALA A 154 0.16 3.28 -20.40
N GLY A 155 -0.34 2.84 -21.56
CA GLY A 155 -1.20 1.65 -21.70
C GLY A 155 -2.70 1.89 -21.51
N ALA A 156 -3.17 3.14 -21.39
CA ALA A 156 -4.59 3.45 -21.48
C ALA A 156 -5.12 3.07 -22.87
N PRO A 157 -6.31 2.42 -22.96
CA PRO A 157 -6.96 2.24 -24.26
C PRO A 157 -7.16 3.60 -24.94
N PRO A 158 -7.11 3.68 -26.28
CA PRO A 158 -7.36 4.94 -26.97
C PRO A 158 -8.70 5.49 -26.50
N ALA A 159 -8.71 6.77 -26.12
CA ALA A 159 -9.93 7.43 -25.64
C ALA A 159 -11.04 7.19 -26.68
N ALA A 160 -12.07 6.42 -26.30
CA ALA A 160 -13.29 6.36 -27.08
C ALA A 160 -13.79 7.80 -27.18
N GLY A 161 -13.92 8.31 -28.41
CA GLY A 161 -14.08 9.73 -28.72
C GLY A 161 -14.93 10.46 -27.68
N VAL A 162 -14.27 11.27 -26.86
CA VAL A 162 -14.95 12.21 -25.98
C VAL A 162 -15.65 13.19 -26.90
N THR A 163 -16.98 13.10 -26.99
CA THR A 163 -17.79 14.12 -27.60
C THR A 163 -17.53 15.41 -26.84
N THR A 164 -16.75 16.30 -27.44
CA THR A 164 -16.55 17.68 -27.00
C THR A 164 -17.90 18.40 -27.05
N GLY A 165 -18.64 18.36 -25.95
CA GLY A 165 -19.93 19.00 -25.89
C GLY A 165 -20.39 19.14 -24.46
N LEU A 166 -19.82 20.10 -23.71
CA LEU A 166 -20.47 20.73 -22.54
C LEU A 166 -19.73 21.95 -21.95
N ALA A 167 -18.58 22.37 -22.48
CA ALA A 167 -17.81 23.50 -21.93
C ALA A 167 -17.90 24.82 -22.75
N ARG A 168 -19.06 25.15 -23.33
CA ARG A 168 -19.26 26.43 -24.05
C ARG A 168 -20.53 27.20 -23.66
N GLN A 169 -21.04 27.06 -22.44
CA GLN A 169 -22.05 27.98 -21.91
C GLN A 169 -21.79 28.31 -20.43
N GLY A 170 -20.81 29.20 -20.20
CA GLY A 170 -20.67 30.00 -19.00
C GLY A 170 -20.89 31.46 -19.38
N LYS A 171 -21.94 32.06 -18.81
CA LYS A 171 -22.57 33.35 -19.11
C LYS A 171 -21.60 34.57 -19.15
N THR A 172 -21.89 35.48 -20.07
CA THR A 172 -21.60 36.93 -19.99
C THR A 172 -22.20 37.57 -18.76
#